data_AF-A0A4S3J0T7-F1
#
_entry.id   AF-A0A4S3J0T7-F1
#
_cell.length_a   1.000
_cell.length_b   1.000
_cell.length_c   1.000
_cell.angle_alpha   90.00
_cell.angle_beta   90.00
_cell.angle_gamma   90.00
#
_symmetry.space_group_name_H-M   'P 1'
#
loop_
_entity.id
_entity.type
_entity.pdbx_description
1 polymer ?
#
loop_
_entity_poly.entity_id
_entity_poly.type
_entity_poly.pdbx_seq_one_letter_code
_entity_poly.pdbx_strand_id
1 'polypeptide(L)'
;MSLHGILEVLLIEDASELINFFQANSLHGCLPRGTATLWSLSDTERNSTIDQTVTNRPDLLIKCHLYHYNYGSDHRATYSEWNLRAQRKPTVKVKKAFDRADWDSIAREVLQ
;
A
#
# COMPACT_ATOMS: atom_id res chain seq x y z
N MET A 1 34.78 -23.10 -0.99
CA MET A 1 33.83 -22.58 0.01
C MET A 1 33.66 -21.10 -0.28
N SER A 2 32.45 -20.69 -0.68
CA SER A 2 32.14 -19.36 -1.24
C SER A 2 31.55 -18.46 -0.17
N LEU A 3 32.17 -17.30 0.06
CA LEU A 3 31.65 -16.25 0.95
C LEU A 3 30.45 -15.48 0.35
N HIS A 4 30.06 -15.75 -0.90
CA HIS A 4 28.90 -15.12 -1.53
C HIS A 4 27.56 -15.78 -1.15
N GLY A 5 27.58 -16.97 -0.55
CA GLY A 5 26.36 -17.73 -0.22
C GLY A 5 25.77 -17.48 1.17
N ILE A 6 26.33 -16.57 1.97
CA ILE A 6 25.93 -16.37 3.38
C ILE A 6 25.02 -15.16 3.56
N LEU A 7 24.92 -14.25 2.59
CA LEU A 7 24.12 -13.02 2.73
C LEU A 7 22.72 -13.09 2.11
N GLU A 8 22.33 -14.20 1.50
CA GLU A 8 21.03 -14.34 0.80
C GLU A 8 20.08 -15.36 1.44
N VAL A 9 20.45 -15.95 2.59
CA VAL A 9 19.70 -17.05 3.25
C VAL A 9 19.30 -16.71 4.69
N LEU A 10 19.18 -15.43 5.05
CA LEU A 10 18.72 -15.02 6.38
C LEU A 10 17.53 -14.07 6.29
N LEU A 11 16.38 -14.57 5.82
CA LEU A 11 15.11 -13.88 6.04
C LEU A 11 13.94 -14.85 6.24
N ILE A 12 14.14 -15.85 7.10
CA ILE A 12 13.04 -16.53 7.79
C ILE A 12 13.50 -16.79 9.22
N GLU A 13 13.59 -15.73 10.03
CA GLU A 13 13.64 -15.90 11.47
C GLU A 13 12.41 -15.18 12.03
N ASP A 14 11.40 -16.01 12.29
CA ASP A 14 10.18 -15.70 13.03
C ASP A 14 9.29 -14.54 12.53
N ALA A 15 8.29 -14.87 11.71
CA ALA A 15 7.23 -13.93 11.35
C ALA A 15 6.20 -13.70 12.48
N SER A 16 6.38 -14.29 13.69
CA SER A 16 5.41 -14.20 14.78
C SER A 16 5.12 -12.77 15.20
N GLU A 17 6.12 -11.88 15.21
CA GLU A 17 5.88 -10.46 15.54
C GLU A 17 4.91 -9.81 14.54
N LEU A 18 5.14 -10.03 13.24
CA LEU A 18 4.27 -9.51 12.18
C LEU A 18 2.87 -10.14 12.23
N ILE A 19 2.79 -11.45 12.48
CA ILE A 19 1.52 -12.17 12.64
C ILE A 19 0.75 -11.63 13.85
N ASN A 20 1.42 -11.46 14.98
CA ASN A 20 0.83 -10.91 16.21
C ASN A 20 0.34 -9.47 15.96
N PHE A 21 1.12 -8.66 15.25
CA PHE A 21 0.71 -7.32 14.85
C PHE A 21 -0.55 -7.34 13.97
N PHE A 22 -0.64 -8.23 12.98
CA PHE A 22 -1.84 -8.38 12.16
C PHE A 22 -3.05 -8.80 12.97
N GLN A 23 -2.90 -9.78 13.85
CA GLN A 23 -3.98 -10.24 14.73
C GLN A 23 -4.45 -9.15 15.69
N ALA A 24 -3.52 -8.45 16.35
CA ALA A 24 -3.84 -7.38 17.30
C ALA A 24 -4.59 -6.21 16.66
N ASN A 25 -4.34 -5.95 15.37
CA ASN A 25 -4.96 -4.84 14.64
C ASN A 25 -6.11 -5.30 13.72
N SER A 26 -6.53 -6.57 13.81
CA SER A 26 -7.56 -7.16 12.93
C SER A 26 -7.26 -6.94 11.44
N LEU A 27 -5.98 -7.06 11.06
CA LEU A 27 -5.52 -6.93 9.69
C LEU A 27 -5.61 -8.27 8.97
N HIS A 28 -6.24 -8.26 7.80
CA HIS A 28 -6.42 -9.42 6.94
C HIS A 28 -5.67 -9.22 5.63
N GLY A 29 -5.04 -10.30 5.12
CA GLY A 29 -4.41 -10.29 3.80
C GLY A 29 -5.42 -10.08 2.68
N CYS A 30 -5.09 -9.18 1.75
CA CYS A 30 -5.92 -8.85 0.59
C CYS A 30 -5.63 -9.77 -0.62
N LEU A 31 -4.45 -10.39 -0.65
CA LEU A 31 -4.07 -11.39 -1.66
C LEU A 31 -4.40 -12.80 -1.16
N PRO A 32 -4.65 -13.77 -2.07
CA PRO A 32 -4.73 -15.18 -1.70
C PRO A 32 -3.47 -15.64 -0.94
N ARG A 33 -3.64 -16.46 0.07
CA ARG A 33 -2.51 -17.02 0.84
C ARG A 33 -1.57 -17.78 -0.08
N GLY A 34 -0.27 -17.55 0.06
CA GLY A 34 0.77 -18.18 -0.76
C GLY A 34 0.98 -17.56 -2.14
N THR A 35 0.38 -16.38 -2.39
CA THR A 35 0.65 -15.62 -3.62
C THR A 35 2.10 -15.17 -3.62
N ALA A 36 2.94 -15.79 -4.45
CA ALA A 36 4.32 -15.38 -4.65
C ALA A 36 4.38 -13.92 -5.14
N THR A 37 5.19 -13.10 -4.48
CA THR A 37 5.41 -11.68 -4.81
C THR A 37 6.83 -11.39 -5.27
N LEU A 38 7.77 -12.29 -5.00
CA LEU A 38 9.15 -12.24 -5.45
C LEU A 38 9.51 -13.54 -6.19
N TRP A 39 10.17 -13.42 -7.34
CA TRP A 39 10.82 -14.52 -8.05
C TRP A 39 12.30 -14.23 -8.17
N SER A 40 13.13 -15.05 -7.56
CA SER A 40 14.57 -14.83 -7.63
C SER A 40 15.06 -14.90 -9.07
N LEU A 41 15.82 -13.88 -9.49
CA LEU A 41 16.50 -13.88 -10.80
C LEU A 41 17.67 -14.87 -10.83
N SER A 42 18.24 -15.19 -9.66
CA SER A 42 19.37 -16.11 -9.53
C SER A 42 18.94 -17.58 -9.44
N ASP A 43 17.71 -17.84 -9.02
CA ASP A 43 17.13 -19.19 -8.89
C ASP A 43 15.65 -19.14 -9.28
N THR A 44 15.36 -19.46 -10.55
CA THR A 44 14.01 -19.38 -11.12
C THR A 44 13.00 -20.31 -10.45
N GLU A 45 13.45 -21.28 -9.65
CA GLU A 45 12.56 -22.17 -8.88
C GLU A 45 12.21 -21.59 -7.51
N ARG A 46 12.93 -20.56 -7.03
CA ARG A 46 12.64 -19.89 -5.77
C ARG A 46 11.71 -18.71 -5.96
N ASN A 47 10.52 -18.85 -5.40
CA ASN A 47 9.62 -17.74 -5.17
C ASN A 47 9.32 -17.59 -3.68
N SER A 48 8.95 -16.38 -3.27
CA SER A 48 8.57 -16.09 -1.89
C SER A 48 7.41 -15.10 -1.84
N THR A 49 6.71 -15.08 -0.70
CA THR A 49 5.61 -14.16 -0.41
C THR A 49 6.06 -13.19 0.68
N ILE A 50 6.72 -12.10 0.28
CA ILE A 50 7.29 -11.11 1.21
C ILE A 50 6.57 -9.76 1.16
N ASP A 51 5.95 -9.42 0.03
CA ASP A 51 5.09 -8.24 -0.08
C ASP A 51 3.65 -8.58 0.37
N GLN A 52 3.12 -7.83 1.33
CA GLN A 52 1.78 -8.02 1.89
C GLN A 52 0.93 -6.76 1.74
N THR A 53 -0.27 -6.89 1.17
CA THR A 53 -1.33 -5.87 1.27
C THR A 53 -2.34 -6.32 2.29
N VAL A 54 -2.56 -5.53 3.34
CA VAL A 54 -3.45 -5.90 4.47
C VAL A 54 -4.46 -4.82 4.80
N THR A 55 -5.59 -5.21 5.39
CA THR A 55 -6.66 -4.27 5.77
C THR A 55 -7.48 -4.76 6.95
N ASN A 56 -7.99 -3.82 7.74
CA ASN A 56 -9.03 -4.06 8.74
C ASN A 56 -10.44 -3.72 8.23
N ARG A 57 -10.56 -3.35 6.94
CA ARG A 57 -11.81 -2.99 6.27
C ARG A 57 -11.97 -3.77 4.97
N PRO A 58 -12.13 -5.10 5.04
CA PRO A 58 -12.29 -5.93 3.84
C PRO A 58 -13.54 -5.57 3.04
N ASP A 59 -14.55 -4.95 3.68
CA ASP A 59 -15.75 -4.43 3.04
C ASP A 59 -15.49 -3.33 2.01
N LEU A 60 -14.35 -2.64 2.11
CA LEU A 60 -13.97 -1.57 1.18
C LEU A 60 -13.11 -2.08 0.01
N LEU A 61 -12.59 -3.31 0.07
CA LEU A 61 -11.74 -3.85 -0.98
C LEU A 61 -12.59 -4.28 -2.18
N ILE A 62 -12.33 -3.70 -3.35
CA ILE A 62 -13.00 -4.08 -4.61
C ILE A 62 -12.18 -5.18 -5.31
N LYS A 63 -10.86 -4.99 -5.42
CA LYS A 63 -9.93 -5.94 -6.06
C LYS A 63 -8.56 -5.87 -5.40
N CYS A 64 -7.87 -7.01 -5.35
CA CYS A 64 -6.44 -7.08 -5.08
C CYS A 64 -5.82 -8.23 -5.88
N HIS A 65 -4.80 -7.95 -6.68
CA HIS A 65 -4.10 -8.95 -7.47
C HIS A 65 -2.70 -8.45 -7.84
N LEU A 66 -1.84 -9.35 -8.32
CA LEU A 66 -0.54 -8.98 -8.87
C LEU A 66 -0.67 -8.56 -10.33
N TYR A 67 0.13 -7.58 -10.74
CA TYR A 67 0.31 -7.32 -12.16
C TYR A 67 0.86 -8.55 -12.87
N HIS A 68 0.43 -8.74 -14.11
CA HIS A 68 0.85 -9.87 -14.93
C HIS A 68 2.34 -9.81 -15.27
N TYR A 69 2.85 -8.61 -15.56
CA TYR A 69 4.25 -8.36 -15.87
C TYR A 69 4.99 -7.83 -14.66
N ASN A 70 6.29 -8.14 -14.60
CA ASN A 70 7.20 -7.75 -13.54
C ASN A 70 7.91 -6.40 -13.80
N TYR A 71 7.71 -5.80 -14.97
CA TYR A 71 8.27 -4.49 -15.37
C TYR A 71 9.79 -4.38 -15.16
N GLY A 72 10.53 -5.48 -15.32
CA GLY A 72 11.99 -5.52 -15.13
C GLY A 72 12.46 -5.69 -13.69
N SER A 73 11.55 -5.93 -12.75
CA SER A 73 11.85 -6.28 -11.35
C SER A 73 11.70 -7.79 -11.12
N ASP A 74 12.34 -8.31 -10.08
CA ASP A 74 12.12 -9.64 -9.51
C ASP A 74 10.86 -9.68 -8.61
N HIS A 75 10.49 -8.53 -8.06
CA HIS A 75 9.20 -8.31 -7.40
C HIS A 75 8.06 -8.10 -8.41
N ARG A 76 6.88 -8.65 -8.11
CA ARG A 76 5.63 -8.31 -8.81
C ARG A 76 4.86 -7.25 -8.05
N ALA A 77 4.58 -6.15 -8.75
CA ALA A 77 3.74 -5.09 -8.22
C ALA A 77 2.34 -5.61 -7.88
N THR A 78 1.83 -5.21 -6.71
CA THR A 78 0.45 -5.47 -6.30
C THR A 78 -0.45 -4.31 -6.72
N TYR A 79 -1.55 -4.62 -7.39
CA TYR A 79 -2.64 -3.68 -7.66
C TYR A 79 -3.76 -3.89 -6.64
N SER A 80 -4.28 -2.79 -6.07
CA SER A 80 -5.49 -2.82 -5.25
C SER A 80 -6.44 -1.69 -5.61
N GLU A 81 -7.73 -1.99 -5.62
CA GLU A 81 -8.82 -1.05 -5.88
C GLU A 81 -9.74 -1.00 -4.65
N TRP A 82 -10.05 0.20 -4.17
CA TRP A 82 -10.78 0.43 -2.94
C TRP A 82 -12.02 1.29 -3.17
N ASN A 83 -13.13 0.90 -2.55
CA ASN A 83 -14.34 1.70 -2.48
C ASN A 83 -14.17 2.80 -1.44
N LEU A 84 -13.43 3.85 -1.80
CA LEU A 84 -13.25 5.03 -0.96
C LEU A 84 -14.47 5.95 -0.99
N ARG A 85 -15.70 5.42 -1.20
CA ARG A 85 -16.93 6.21 -1.07
C ARG A 85 -16.83 6.93 0.26
N ALA A 86 -16.47 8.19 0.15
CA ALA A 86 -16.16 8.99 1.29
C ALA A 86 -17.38 8.85 2.19
N GLN A 87 -17.16 8.73 3.49
CA GLN A 87 -18.04 9.41 4.39
C GLN A 87 -17.93 10.92 4.06
N ARG A 88 -18.45 11.34 2.90
CA ARG A 88 -19.02 12.65 2.72
C ARG A 88 -20.18 12.63 3.71
N LYS A 89 -19.86 12.92 4.98
CA LYS A 89 -20.73 13.85 5.68
C LYS A 89 -20.88 15.00 4.69
N PRO A 90 -22.09 15.37 4.27
CA PRO A 90 -22.27 16.64 3.62
C PRO A 90 -22.00 17.70 4.69
N THR A 91 -20.74 17.90 5.07
CA THR A 91 -20.32 19.18 5.58
C THR A 91 -20.43 20.08 4.38
N VAL A 92 -21.57 20.76 4.30
CA VAL A 92 -21.69 22.05 3.64
C VAL A 92 -20.74 23.00 4.40
N LYS A 93 -19.43 22.77 4.30
CA LYS A 93 -18.51 23.89 4.36
C LYS A 93 -18.86 24.64 3.10
N VAL A 94 -19.58 25.75 3.26
CA VAL A 94 -19.71 26.78 2.24
C VAL A 94 -18.30 26.93 1.69
N LYS A 95 -18.08 26.47 0.45
CA LYS A 95 -16.84 26.80 -0.26
C LYS A 95 -16.77 28.31 -0.11
N LYS A 96 -15.75 28.84 0.57
CA LYS A 96 -15.47 30.27 0.51
C LYS A 96 -15.26 30.52 -0.98
N ALA A 97 -16.31 31.01 -1.64
CA ALA A 97 -16.26 31.29 -3.04
C ALA A 97 -15.21 32.38 -3.15
N PHE A 98 -14.06 32.04 -3.74
CA PHE A 98 -13.05 33.02 -4.12
C PHE A 98 -13.71 34.18 -4.89
N ASP A 99 -14.80 33.90 -5.62
CA ASP A 99 -15.64 34.87 -6.33
C ASP A 99 -16.37 35.88 -5.41
N ARG A 100 -16.48 35.61 -4.11
CA ARG A 100 -17.09 36.51 -3.10
C ARG A 100 -16.07 37.12 -2.15
N ALA A 101 -14.79 36.86 -2.35
CA ALA A 101 -13.75 37.51 -1.57
C ALA A 101 -13.62 38.97 -2.05
N ASP A 102 -13.53 39.90 -1.10
CA ASP A 102 -13.16 41.29 -1.37
C ASP A 102 -11.64 41.33 -1.60
N TRP A 103 -11.26 41.01 -2.83
CA TRP A 103 -9.86 40.97 -3.25
C TRP A 103 -9.17 42.31 -3.11
N ASP A 104 -9.91 43.41 -3.26
CA ASP A 104 -9.36 44.75 -3.14
C ASP A 104 -8.94 45.05 -1.70
N SER A 105 -9.73 44.62 -0.71
CA SER A 105 -9.36 44.74 0.70
C SER A 105 -8.15 43.88 1.05
N ILE A 106 -8.12 42.63 0.58
CA ILE A 106 -7.01 41.71 0.84
C ILE A 106 -5.70 42.21 0.21
N ALA A 107 -5.77 42.74 -1.02
CA ALA A 107 -4.60 43.27 -1.71
C ALA A 107 -4.00 44.48 -0.99
N ARG A 108 -4.83 45.36 -0.41
CA ARG A 108 -4.36 46.52 0.37
C ARG A 108 -3.63 46.11 1.65
N GLU A 109 -4.06 45.04 2.30
CA GLU A 109 -3.44 44.56 3.54
C GLU A 109 -2.06 43.90 3.29
N VAL A 110 -1.88 43.23 2.15
CA VAL A 110 -0.61 42.59 1.77
C VAL A 110 0.44 43.59 1.28
N LEU A 111 0.00 44.73 0.74
CA LEU A 111 0.88 45.75 0.16
C LEU A 111 1.31 46.85 1.16
N GLN A 112 1.05 46.66 2.46
CA GLN A 112 1.56 47.48 3.57
C GLN A 112 2.80 46.84 4.19
#